data_AF-A0A7W1BB18-F1
#
_entry.id   AF-A0A7W1BB18-F1
#
_cell.length_a   1.000
_cell.length_b   1.000
_cell.length_c   1.000
_cell.angle_alpha   90.00
_cell.angle_beta   90.00
_cell.angle_gamma   90.00
#
_symmetry.space_group_name_H-M   'P 1'
#
loop_
_entity.id
_entity.type
_entity.pdbx_description
1 polymer ?
#
loop_
_entity_poly.entity_id
_entity_poly.type
_entity_poly.pdbx_seq_one_letter_code
_entity_poly.pdbx_strand_id
1 'polypeptide(L)'
;MTFYLVAAAPVCPPERPFSRRSAYNWSVSQVRIRSIHEPFRDRESAVEAAFLLVEAEAMGLLREEDAPIERLDEDAVRRVAARVRDAGIGEAAALPLLIPGLAADLAGVLRGLREALEESPVPRSEWPAVQEVLGSELLARLLGVSETSVKRYAVGSRATPDEVAERLHFLARLTGYLAGAYNDVGIRRWFHRKRSALGRRSPADFLRAGWVPDAAGPRRVLALARDLVYASAT
;
A
#
# COMPACT_ATOMS: atom_id res chain seq x y z
N MET A 1 3.71 35.06 4.02
CA MET A 1 5.09 34.61 4.27
C MET A 1 5.38 33.51 3.26
N THR A 2 6.10 33.85 2.21
CA THR A 2 6.27 33.03 0.99
C THR A 2 7.57 32.25 1.11
N PHE A 3 7.52 30.92 0.98
CA PHE A 3 8.72 30.09 0.91
C PHE A 3 8.86 29.52 -0.50
N TYR A 4 9.95 29.91 -1.16
CA TYR A 4 10.48 29.28 -2.37
C TYR A 4 11.31 28.05 -1.96
N LEU A 5 11.16 26.94 -2.68
CA LEU A 5 12.11 25.83 -2.65
C LEU A 5 12.68 25.61 -4.06
N VAL A 6 14.00 25.58 -4.10
CA VAL A 6 14.90 25.68 -5.25
C VAL A 6 14.85 24.43 -6.12
N ALA A 7 14.68 24.63 -7.43
CA ALA A 7 14.86 23.62 -8.47
C ALA A 7 16.36 23.47 -8.81
N ALA A 8 16.87 22.25 -8.78
CA ALA A 8 18.14 21.89 -9.40
C ALA A 8 17.83 21.05 -10.66
N ALA A 9 18.07 21.63 -11.83
CA ALA A 9 17.97 20.95 -13.11
C ALA A 9 19.27 20.17 -13.39
N PRO A 10 19.22 18.91 -13.85
CA PRO A 10 20.34 18.29 -14.53
C PRO A 10 20.26 18.51 -16.04
N VAL A 11 21.42 18.85 -16.59
CA VAL A 11 21.77 19.15 -17.97
C VAL A 11 21.37 18.01 -18.93
N CYS A 12 20.82 18.38 -20.09
CA CYS A 12 20.41 17.49 -21.19
C CYS A 12 21.62 17.03 -22.03
N PRO A 13 21.82 15.72 -22.29
CA PRO A 13 22.63 15.23 -23.40
C PRO A 13 21.76 14.76 -24.59
N PRO A 14 22.30 14.73 -25.82
CA PRO A 14 21.53 14.87 -27.05
C PRO A 14 20.77 13.60 -27.47
N GLU A 15 19.69 13.84 -28.23
CA GLU A 15 18.78 12.88 -28.82
C GLU A 15 19.47 11.77 -29.64
N ARG A 16 19.07 10.52 -29.39
CA ARG A 16 19.07 9.47 -30.42
C ARG A 16 17.76 8.68 -30.34
N PRO A 17 17.10 8.42 -31.48
CA PRO A 17 15.83 7.74 -31.51
C PRO A 17 16.01 6.21 -31.52
N PHE A 18 14.92 5.54 -31.15
CA PHE A 18 14.51 4.16 -31.49
C PHE A 18 14.31 3.20 -30.31
N SER A 19 13.17 2.53 -30.42
CA SER A 19 12.32 1.88 -29.42
C SER A 19 12.87 0.61 -28.76
N ARG A 20 12.54 0.44 -27.47
CA ARG A 20 11.97 -0.79 -26.86
C ARG A 20 11.41 -0.41 -25.48
N ARG A 21 10.09 -0.58 -25.28
CA ARG A 21 9.43 -0.44 -23.97
C ARG A 21 9.96 -1.55 -23.04
N SER A 22 11.03 -1.29 -22.31
CA SER A 22 11.47 -2.04 -21.13
C SER A 22 12.55 -1.26 -20.39
N ALA A 23 12.13 -0.47 -19.38
CA ALA A 23 12.89 -0.04 -18.20
C ALA A 23 12.12 1.13 -17.56
N TYR A 24 11.84 1.04 -16.25
CA TYR A 24 11.05 1.95 -15.42
C TYR A 24 9.52 1.83 -15.58
N ASN A 25 8.97 0.66 -15.25
CA ASN A 25 7.57 0.62 -14.80
C ASN A 25 7.56 1.30 -13.42
N TRP A 26 7.23 2.59 -13.38
CA TRP A 26 6.62 3.16 -12.20
C TRP A 26 5.19 2.65 -12.22
N SER A 27 4.80 1.78 -11.30
CA SER A 27 3.38 1.76 -10.92
C SER A 27 3.05 3.20 -10.48
N VAL A 28 2.16 3.86 -11.23
CA VAL A 28 1.78 5.24 -10.93
C VAL A 28 0.91 5.17 -9.68
N SER A 29 1.55 5.31 -8.52
CA SER A 29 0.80 5.37 -7.26
C SER A 29 -0.28 6.44 -7.36
N GLN A 30 -1.50 6.00 -7.10
CA GLN A 30 -2.73 6.77 -7.10
C GLN A 30 -2.79 7.72 -5.90
N VAL A 31 -2.03 7.47 -4.82
CA VAL A 31 -1.97 8.35 -3.66
C VAL A 31 -0.62 9.08 -3.61
N ARG A 32 -0.67 10.40 -3.82
CA ARG A 32 0.50 11.29 -3.73
C ARG A 32 0.13 12.59 -3.04
N ILE A 33 -0.06 12.54 -1.73
CA ILE A 33 -0.50 13.70 -0.93
C ILE A 33 0.54 14.84 -1.02
N ARG A 34 0.17 15.94 -1.69
CA ARG A 34 0.95 17.18 -1.80
C ARG A 34 0.46 18.28 -0.87
N SER A 35 -0.79 18.21 -0.43
CA SER A 35 -1.38 19.17 0.52
C SER A 35 -2.40 18.51 1.44
N ILE A 36 -2.52 19.08 2.64
CA ILE A 36 -3.46 18.65 3.68
C ILE A 36 -4.47 19.78 3.90
N HIS A 37 -5.75 19.44 3.95
CA HIS A 37 -6.86 20.39 4.12
C HIS A 37 -7.76 19.97 5.29
N GLU A 38 -8.68 20.86 5.68
CA GLU A 38 -9.73 20.53 6.64
C GLU A 38 -10.50 19.27 6.18
N PRO A 39 -10.91 18.39 7.11
CA PRO A 39 -10.75 18.45 8.57
C PRO A 39 -9.40 17.95 9.13
N PHE A 40 -8.44 17.54 8.28
CA PHE A 40 -7.21 16.84 8.69
C PHE A 40 -6.09 17.76 9.18
N ARG A 41 -6.43 18.83 9.90
CA ARG A 41 -5.41 19.75 10.45
C ARG A 41 -4.75 19.24 11.72
N ASP A 42 -5.42 18.37 12.46
CA ASP A 42 -4.80 17.68 13.58
C ASP A 42 -3.97 16.49 13.08
N ARG A 43 -2.89 16.20 13.81
CA ARG A 43 -1.92 15.18 13.42
C ARG A 43 -2.51 13.77 13.46
N GLU A 44 -3.42 13.48 14.37
CA GLU A 44 -3.94 12.14 14.58
C GLU A 44 -4.85 11.73 13.40
N SER A 45 -5.83 12.55 13.07
CA SER A 45 -6.72 12.33 11.93
C SER A 45 -5.96 12.33 10.61
N ALA A 46 -4.96 13.20 10.43
CA ALA A 46 -4.15 13.23 9.21
C ALA A 46 -3.37 11.93 9.01
N VAL A 47 -2.80 11.38 10.07
CA VAL A 47 -2.04 10.12 10.04
C VAL A 47 -2.98 8.94 9.74
N GLU A 48 -4.10 8.83 10.44
CA GLU A 48 -5.05 7.74 10.21
C GLU A 48 -5.64 7.79 8.79
N ALA A 49 -5.94 8.99 8.27
CA ALA A 49 -6.40 9.14 6.90
C ALA A 49 -5.32 8.78 5.87
N ALA A 50 -4.07 9.20 6.08
CA ALA A 50 -2.96 8.84 5.19
C ALA A 50 -2.75 7.31 5.15
N PHE A 51 -2.78 6.63 6.29
CA PHE A 51 -2.68 5.17 6.32
C PHE A 51 -3.86 4.49 5.64
N LEU A 52 -5.09 4.97 5.86
CA LEU A 52 -6.28 4.45 5.19
C LEU A 52 -6.15 4.49 3.66
N LEU A 53 -5.68 5.63 3.13
CA LEU A 53 -5.46 5.82 1.69
C LEU A 53 -4.41 4.85 1.15
N VAL A 54 -3.25 4.75 1.83
CA VAL A 54 -2.13 3.88 1.42
C VAL A 54 -2.53 2.40 1.47
N GLU A 55 -3.25 1.98 2.51
CA GLU A 55 -3.70 0.59 2.67
C GLU A 55 -4.73 0.22 1.60
N ALA A 56 -5.72 1.08 1.35
CA ALA A 56 -6.72 0.85 0.31
C ALA A 56 -6.10 0.79 -1.10
N GLU A 57 -5.13 1.67 -1.40
CA GLU A 57 -4.38 1.61 -2.66
C GLU A 57 -3.62 0.29 -2.79
N ALA A 58 -2.87 -0.10 -1.77
CA ALA A 58 -2.04 -1.30 -1.81
C ALA A 58 -2.84 -2.60 -1.92
N MET A 59 -4.08 -2.60 -1.42
CA MET A 59 -5.05 -3.68 -1.58
C MET A 59 -5.75 -3.67 -2.95
N GLY A 60 -5.42 -2.72 -3.84
CA GLY A 60 -5.99 -2.59 -5.18
C GLY A 60 -7.45 -2.12 -5.18
N LEU A 61 -7.91 -1.43 -4.13
CA LEU A 61 -9.29 -0.93 -4.02
C LEU A 61 -9.49 0.38 -4.79
N LEU A 62 -8.41 1.13 -5.00
CA LEU A 62 -8.37 2.28 -5.89
C LEU A 62 -8.06 1.77 -7.32
N ARG A 63 -8.89 2.16 -8.28
CA ARG A 63 -8.80 1.73 -9.67
C ARG A 63 -8.00 2.73 -10.48
N GLU A 64 -7.42 2.29 -11.60
CA GLU A 64 -6.70 3.19 -12.52
C GLU A 64 -7.61 4.29 -13.10
N GLU A 65 -8.92 4.04 -13.18
CA GLU A 65 -9.89 5.03 -13.64
C GLU A 65 -10.14 6.15 -12.61
N ASP A 66 -9.69 5.97 -11.36
CA ASP A 66 -9.84 6.99 -10.34
C ASP A 66 -8.87 8.14 -10.56
N ALA A 67 -9.35 9.36 -10.35
CA ALA A 67 -8.47 10.52 -10.35
C ALA A 67 -7.46 10.40 -9.20
N PRO A 68 -6.16 10.64 -9.45
CA PRO A 68 -5.13 10.51 -8.43
C PRO A 68 -5.44 11.39 -7.23
N ILE A 69 -5.22 10.85 -6.04
CA ILE A 69 -5.39 11.52 -4.77
C ILE A 69 -4.12 12.31 -4.48
N GLU A 70 -4.11 13.58 -4.89
CA GLU A 70 -3.01 14.50 -4.61
C GLU A 70 -3.21 15.33 -3.34
N ARG A 71 -4.40 15.26 -2.73
CA ARG A 71 -4.80 16.09 -1.60
C ARG A 71 -5.44 15.22 -0.52
N LEU A 72 -5.06 15.45 0.73
CA LEU A 72 -5.73 14.86 1.88
C LEU A 72 -6.87 15.79 2.31
N ASP A 73 -8.06 15.48 1.85
CA ASP A 73 -9.31 16.21 2.12
C ASP A 73 -10.50 15.24 2.27
N GLU A 74 -11.66 15.79 2.65
CA GLU A 74 -12.85 14.99 2.94
C GLU A 74 -13.30 14.18 1.71
N ASP A 75 -13.16 14.74 0.50
CA ASP A 75 -13.53 14.06 -0.74
C ASP A 75 -12.60 12.89 -1.04
N ALA A 76 -11.29 13.00 -0.76
CA ALA A 76 -10.36 11.88 -0.85
C ALA A 76 -10.74 10.74 0.09
N VAL A 77 -10.98 11.04 1.37
CA VAL A 77 -11.38 10.03 2.36
C VAL A 77 -12.73 9.42 2.04
N ARG A 78 -13.72 10.22 1.63
CA ARG A 78 -15.05 9.75 1.22
C ARG A 78 -14.97 8.79 0.05
N ARG A 79 -14.18 9.13 -0.99
CA ARG A 79 -13.97 8.26 -2.16
C ARG A 79 -13.37 6.91 -1.74
N VAL A 80 -12.35 6.94 -0.87
CA VAL A 80 -11.72 5.71 -0.36
C VAL A 80 -12.70 4.91 0.48
N ALA A 81 -13.40 5.53 1.43
CA ALA A 81 -14.41 4.86 2.26
C ALA A 81 -15.52 4.21 1.43
N ALA A 82 -15.93 4.84 0.32
CA ALA A 82 -16.89 4.26 -0.60
C ALA A 82 -16.34 2.98 -1.26
N ARG A 83 -15.07 2.98 -1.69
CA ARG A 83 -14.42 1.79 -2.27
C ARG A 83 -14.21 0.67 -1.27
N VAL A 84 -13.84 0.99 -0.04
CA VAL A 84 -13.72 0.03 1.05
C VAL A 84 -15.07 -0.64 1.33
N ARG A 85 -16.15 0.16 1.39
CA ARG A 85 -17.52 -0.35 1.56
C ARG A 85 -17.98 -1.18 0.36
N ASP A 86 -17.71 -0.75 -0.88
CA ASP A 86 -18.07 -1.51 -2.09
C ASP A 86 -17.35 -2.87 -2.17
N ALA A 87 -16.21 -3.00 -1.49
CA ALA A 87 -15.51 -4.27 -1.29
C ALA A 87 -16.09 -5.14 -0.16
N GLY A 88 -17.14 -4.67 0.53
CA GLY A 88 -17.78 -5.36 1.65
C GLY A 88 -17.01 -5.24 2.97
N ILE A 89 -16.07 -4.29 3.07
CA ILE A 89 -15.22 -4.13 4.25
C ILE A 89 -15.76 -2.99 5.12
N GLY A 90 -15.85 -3.24 6.43
CA GLY A 90 -16.07 -2.18 7.43
C GLY A 90 -17.30 -1.32 7.19
N GLU A 91 -18.42 -1.89 6.72
CA GLU A 91 -19.61 -1.12 6.30
C GLU A 91 -20.07 -0.09 7.34
N ALA A 92 -20.12 -0.50 8.61
CA ALA A 92 -20.50 0.37 9.72
C ALA A 92 -19.45 1.45 10.00
N ALA A 93 -18.16 1.14 9.88
CA ALA A 93 -17.06 2.08 10.09
C ALA A 93 -16.91 3.08 8.92
N ALA A 94 -17.29 2.69 7.70
CA ALA A 94 -17.26 3.55 6.53
C ALA A 94 -18.41 4.58 6.52
N LEU A 95 -19.57 4.22 7.07
CA LEU A 95 -20.79 5.03 6.96
C LEU A 95 -20.63 6.49 7.45
N PRO A 96 -20.00 6.78 8.62
CA PRO A 96 -19.80 8.15 9.07
C PRO A 96 -18.90 8.99 8.16
N LEU A 97 -18.03 8.36 7.36
CA LEU A 97 -17.14 9.04 6.41
C LEU A 97 -17.84 9.37 5.07
N LEU A 98 -19.00 8.76 4.81
CA LEU A 98 -19.77 8.95 3.58
C LEU A 98 -20.77 10.10 3.67
N ILE A 99 -21.06 10.57 4.88
CA ILE A 99 -22.00 11.64 5.15
C ILE A 99 -21.21 12.94 5.37
N PRO A 100 -21.47 14.02 4.61
CA PRO A 100 -20.79 15.31 4.79
C PRO A 100 -20.97 15.90 6.19
N GLY A 101 -19.91 16.48 6.77
CA GLY A 101 -19.94 17.13 8.10
C GLY A 101 -19.39 16.24 9.24
N LEU A 102 -18.19 15.71 9.00
CA LEU A 102 -17.60 14.50 9.59
C LEU A 102 -17.59 14.39 11.12
N ALA A 103 -17.74 13.13 11.55
CA ALA A 103 -17.83 12.61 12.92
C ALA A 103 -17.07 13.41 13.99
N ALA A 104 -17.72 13.59 15.15
CA ALA A 104 -17.13 14.26 16.32
C ALA A 104 -15.79 13.62 16.76
N ASP A 105 -15.60 12.33 16.48
CA ASP A 105 -14.34 11.60 16.63
C ASP A 105 -13.86 11.04 15.28
N LEU A 106 -13.35 11.93 14.43
CA LEU A 106 -12.85 11.56 13.10
C LEU A 106 -11.70 10.55 13.17
N ALA A 107 -10.72 10.78 14.06
CA ALA A 107 -9.59 9.89 14.23
C ALA A 107 -10.02 8.47 14.62
N GLY A 108 -10.96 8.35 15.57
CA GLY A 108 -11.52 7.05 15.96
C GLY A 108 -12.26 6.33 14.83
N VAL A 109 -13.04 7.06 14.02
CA VAL A 109 -13.73 6.48 12.85
C VAL A 109 -12.73 5.98 11.80
N LEU A 110 -11.72 6.79 11.47
CA LEU A 110 -10.68 6.40 10.51
C LEU A 110 -9.92 5.17 10.99
N ARG A 111 -9.56 5.14 12.29
CA ARG A 111 -8.90 3.98 12.91
C ARG A 111 -9.75 2.73 12.83
N GLY A 112 -11.05 2.80 13.15
CA GLY A 112 -11.95 1.66 13.05
C GLY A 112 -12.09 1.14 11.62
N LEU A 113 -12.14 2.02 10.61
CA LEU A 113 -12.17 1.60 9.22
C LEU A 113 -10.84 0.95 8.78
N ARG A 114 -9.71 1.48 9.26
CA ARG A 114 -8.41 0.87 9.04
C ARG A 114 -8.30 -0.50 9.67
N GLU A 115 -8.69 -0.67 10.93
CA GLU A 115 -8.73 -1.97 11.60
C GLU A 115 -9.54 -2.98 10.79
N ALA A 116 -10.71 -2.58 10.26
CA ALA A 116 -11.48 -3.42 9.36
C ALA A 116 -10.72 -3.81 8.07
N LEU A 117 -9.97 -2.89 7.46
CA LEU A 117 -9.10 -3.20 6.32
C LEU A 117 -7.98 -4.19 6.70
N GLU A 118 -7.35 -3.98 7.85
CA GLU A 118 -6.26 -4.83 8.35
C GLU A 118 -6.70 -6.28 8.60
N GLU A 119 -7.97 -6.50 8.90
CA GLU A 119 -8.57 -7.81 9.20
C GLU A 119 -9.28 -8.45 8.00
N SER A 120 -9.35 -7.76 6.85
CA SER A 120 -10.16 -8.19 5.70
C SER A 120 -9.34 -8.44 4.44
N PRO A 121 -8.77 -9.65 4.26
CA PRO A 121 -8.18 -10.06 2.99
C PRO A 121 -9.17 -9.94 1.83
N VAL A 122 -8.72 -9.33 0.73
CA VAL A 122 -9.49 -9.22 -0.52
C VAL A 122 -8.67 -9.71 -1.71
N PRO A 123 -8.44 -11.03 -1.84
CA PRO A 123 -7.49 -11.58 -2.81
C PRO A 123 -7.74 -11.14 -4.25
N ARG A 124 -9.01 -10.94 -4.62
CA ARG A 124 -9.39 -10.55 -5.99
C ARG A 124 -8.74 -9.24 -6.42
N SER A 125 -8.63 -8.25 -5.53
CA SER A 125 -7.98 -6.96 -5.82
C SER A 125 -6.51 -6.95 -5.42
N GLU A 126 -6.12 -7.70 -4.38
CA GLU A 126 -4.73 -7.74 -3.90
C GLU A 126 -3.79 -8.44 -4.86
N TRP A 127 -4.23 -9.54 -5.51
CA TRP A 127 -3.37 -10.28 -6.43
C TRP A 127 -2.77 -9.41 -7.54
N PRO A 128 -3.58 -8.69 -8.35
CA PRO A 128 -3.04 -7.84 -9.40
C PRO A 128 -2.13 -6.74 -8.83
N ALA A 129 -2.56 -6.06 -7.75
CA ALA A 129 -1.80 -4.97 -7.14
C ALA A 129 -0.41 -5.42 -6.64
N VAL A 130 -0.36 -6.51 -5.86
CA VAL A 130 0.91 -7.02 -5.31
C VAL A 130 1.77 -7.65 -6.40
N GLN A 131 1.16 -8.32 -7.39
CA GLN A 131 1.91 -8.93 -8.49
C GLN A 131 2.57 -7.89 -9.39
N GLU A 132 1.93 -6.75 -9.62
CA GLU A 132 2.52 -5.62 -10.36
C GLU A 132 3.82 -5.15 -9.68
N VAL A 133 3.74 -4.93 -8.36
CA VAL A 133 4.86 -4.41 -7.58
C VAL A 133 5.97 -5.45 -7.42
N LEU A 134 5.68 -6.69 -7.04
CA LEU A 134 6.70 -7.69 -6.69
C LEU A 134 7.13 -8.56 -7.87
N GLY A 135 6.29 -8.72 -8.89
CA GLY A 135 6.45 -9.72 -9.93
C GLY A 135 6.15 -11.14 -9.45
N SER A 136 5.82 -12.03 -10.39
CA SER A 136 5.35 -13.39 -10.07
C SER A 136 6.38 -14.24 -9.33
N GLU A 137 7.67 -14.16 -9.69
CA GLU A 137 8.73 -14.98 -9.10
C GLU A 137 8.96 -14.65 -7.62
N LEU A 138 9.11 -13.37 -7.28
CA LEU A 138 9.30 -12.96 -5.89
C LEU A 138 8.04 -13.22 -5.07
N LEU A 139 6.86 -12.89 -5.62
CA LEU A 139 5.59 -13.12 -4.94
C LEU A 139 5.37 -14.62 -4.63
N ALA A 140 5.63 -15.50 -5.61
CA ALA A 140 5.54 -16.94 -5.42
C ALA A 140 6.43 -17.44 -4.28
N ARG A 141 7.69 -16.98 -4.24
CA ARG A 141 8.65 -17.32 -3.17
C ARG A 141 8.19 -16.84 -1.80
N LEU A 142 7.71 -15.59 -1.70
CA LEU A 142 7.25 -15.01 -0.43
C LEU A 142 5.96 -15.69 0.06
N LEU A 143 5.06 -16.09 -0.83
CA LEU A 143 3.83 -16.80 -0.46
C LEU A 143 4.04 -18.31 -0.21
N GLY A 144 5.19 -18.86 -0.61
CA GLY A 144 5.44 -20.30 -0.54
C GLY A 144 4.59 -21.11 -1.52
N VAL A 145 4.25 -20.54 -2.67
CA VAL A 145 3.47 -21.19 -3.74
C VAL A 145 4.28 -21.20 -5.05
N SER A 146 3.81 -21.92 -6.07
CA SER A 146 4.44 -21.88 -7.41
C SER A 146 4.02 -20.64 -8.20
N GLU A 147 4.87 -20.17 -9.12
CA GLU A 147 4.53 -19.07 -10.05
C GLU A 147 3.28 -19.37 -10.89
N THR A 148 3.07 -20.63 -11.27
CA THR A 148 1.85 -21.07 -11.96
C THR A 148 0.62 -20.87 -11.07
N SER A 149 0.73 -21.11 -9.77
CA SER A 149 -0.37 -20.87 -8.82
C SER A 149 -0.66 -19.38 -8.70
N VAL A 150 0.36 -18.53 -8.58
CA VAL A 150 0.21 -17.06 -8.59
C VAL A 150 -0.61 -16.62 -9.82
N LYS A 151 -0.21 -17.04 -11.03
CA LYS A 151 -0.94 -16.69 -12.26
C LYS A 151 -2.39 -17.14 -12.22
N ARG A 152 -2.67 -18.36 -11.72
CA ARG A 152 -4.04 -18.90 -11.67
C ARG A 152 -4.92 -18.18 -10.65
N TYR A 153 -4.38 -17.83 -9.49
CA TYR A 153 -5.08 -17.06 -8.47
C TYR A 153 -5.33 -15.62 -8.92
N ALA A 154 -4.33 -14.97 -9.51
CA ALA A 154 -4.43 -13.57 -9.93
C ALA A 154 -5.49 -13.33 -11.01
N VAL A 155 -5.69 -14.28 -11.93
CA VAL A 155 -6.75 -14.19 -12.95
C VAL A 155 -8.09 -14.78 -12.48
N GLY A 156 -8.19 -15.23 -11.22
CA GLY A 156 -9.41 -15.83 -10.67
C GLY A 156 -9.76 -17.22 -11.23
N SER A 157 -8.89 -17.85 -12.02
CA SER A 157 -9.09 -19.21 -12.55
C SER A 157 -9.01 -20.31 -11.48
N ARG A 158 -8.59 -19.96 -10.27
CA ARG A 158 -8.59 -20.80 -9.08
C ARG A 158 -8.89 -19.95 -7.85
N ALA A 159 -9.71 -20.47 -6.93
CA ALA A 159 -9.94 -19.85 -5.63
C ALA A 159 -8.63 -19.79 -4.83
N THR A 160 -8.38 -18.66 -4.17
CA THR A 160 -7.21 -18.47 -3.29
C THR A 160 -7.48 -19.18 -1.97
N PRO A 161 -6.62 -20.12 -1.53
CA PRO A 161 -6.74 -20.71 -0.19
C PRO A 161 -6.59 -19.65 0.90
N ASP A 162 -7.30 -19.79 2.02
CA ASP A 162 -7.34 -18.78 3.09
C ASP A 162 -5.94 -18.41 3.61
N GLU A 163 -5.08 -19.39 3.88
CA GLU A 163 -3.70 -19.11 4.32
C GLU A 163 -2.88 -18.33 3.27
N VAL A 164 -3.19 -18.49 1.98
CA VAL A 164 -2.53 -17.73 0.92
C VAL A 164 -3.13 -16.33 0.83
N ALA A 165 -4.44 -16.18 1.07
CA ALA A 165 -5.12 -14.90 1.15
C ALA A 165 -4.56 -14.04 2.29
N GLU A 166 -4.40 -14.61 3.49
CA GLU A 166 -3.82 -13.91 4.64
C GLU A 166 -2.38 -13.44 4.38
N ARG A 167 -1.55 -14.30 3.78
CA ARG A 167 -0.17 -13.94 3.42
C ARG A 167 -0.12 -12.89 2.32
N LEU A 168 -1.03 -12.97 1.34
CA LEU A 168 -1.14 -11.99 0.26
C LEU A 168 -1.57 -10.63 0.82
N HIS A 169 -2.57 -10.60 1.69
CA HIS A 169 -3.05 -9.41 2.37
C HIS A 169 -1.93 -8.74 3.18
N PHE A 170 -1.17 -9.53 3.94
CA PHE A 170 0.02 -9.05 4.63
C PHE A 170 1.04 -8.42 3.67
N LEU A 171 1.30 -9.04 2.51
CA LEU A 171 2.21 -8.50 1.52
C LEU A 171 1.67 -7.23 0.87
N ALA A 172 0.37 -7.12 0.62
CA ALA A 172 -0.26 -5.90 0.13
C ALA A 172 0.02 -4.73 1.08
N ARG A 173 -0.34 -4.88 2.36
CA ARG A 173 -0.05 -3.86 3.40
C ARG A 173 1.43 -3.49 3.47
N LEU A 174 2.30 -4.50 3.48
CA LEU A 174 3.75 -4.31 3.52
C LEU A 174 4.23 -3.50 2.31
N THR A 175 3.76 -3.81 1.10
CA THR A 175 4.14 -3.06 -0.11
C THR A 175 3.60 -1.64 -0.10
N GLY A 176 2.40 -1.41 0.43
CA GLY A 176 1.82 -0.07 0.60
C GLY A 176 2.69 0.84 1.46
N TYR A 177 3.11 0.37 2.64
CA TYR A 177 3.98 1.15 3.51
C TYR A 177 5.35 1.46 2.87
N LEU A 178 5.86 0.56 2.01
CA LEU A 178 7.12 0.77 1.32
C LEU A 178 7.00 1.73 0.12
N ALA A 179 5.84 1.80 -0.54
CA ALA A 179 5.61 2.64 -1.70
C ALA A 179 5.81 4.14 -1.41
N GLY A 180 5.55 4.58 -0.17
CA GLY A 180 5.82 5.95 0.26
C GLY A 180 7.31 6.33 0.29
N ALA A 181 8.22 5.36 0.31
CA ALA A 181 9.67 5.59 0.41
C ALA A 181 10.48 4.99 -0.76
N TYR A 182 9.90 4.07 -1.52
CA TYR A 182 10.60 3.31 -2.55
C TYR A 182 9.72 3.11 -3.79
N ASN A 183 10.35 3.10 -4.97
CA ASN A 183 9.73 2.58 -6.19
C ASN A 183 9.74 1.03 -6.21
N ASP A 184 9.05 0.41 -7.16
CA ASP A 184 8.90 -1.06 -7.27
C ASP A 184 10.25 -1.81 -7.22
N VAL A 185 11.28 -1.28 -7.90
CA VAL A 185 12.62 -1.87 -7.88
C VAL A 185 13.24 -1.78 -6.48
N GLY A 186 13.06 -0.64 -5.80
CA GLY A 186 13.46 -0.43 -4.42
C GLY A 186 12.75 -1.37 -3.46
N ILE A 187 11.42 -1.55 -3.63
CA ILE A 187 10.59 -2.47 -2.85
C ILE A 187 11.08 -3.90 -3.04
N ARG A 188 11.26 -4.38 -4.28
CA ARG A 188 11.80 -5.73 -4.54
C ARG A 188 13.16 -5.95 -3.88
N ARG A 189 14.05 -4.95 -3.97
CA ARG A 189 15.37 -4.99 -3.30
C ARG A 189 15.26 -4.96 -1.78
N TRP A 190 14.25 -4.30 -1.23
CA TRP A 190 14.04 -4.16 0.21
C TRP A 190 13.94 -5.53 0.90
N PHE A 191 13.25 -6.49 0.28
CA PHE A 191 13.08 -7.86 0.79
C PHE A 191 14.40 -8.64 0.94
N HIS A 192 15.42 -8.30 0.16
CA HIS A 192 16.71 -8.99 0.17
C HIS A 192 17.77 -8.28 1.01
N ARG A 193 17.54 -7.02 1.40
CA ARG A 193 18.50 -6.23 2.17
C ARG A 193 18.44 -6.59 3.65
N LYS A 194 19.58 -6.96 4.22
CA LYS A 194 19.73 -7.19 5.66
C LYS A 194 19.43 -5.91 6.44
N ARG A 195 18.69 -6.03 7.54
CA ARG A 195 18.29 -4.90 8.39
C ARG A 195 18.82 -5.08 9.80
N SER A 196 19.44 -4.05 10.37
CA SER A 196 19.90 -4.04 11.77
C SER A 196 18.74 -4.30 12.73
N ALA A 197 17.59 -3.66 12.50
CA ALA A 197 16.35 -3.85 13.25
C ALA A 197 15.82 -5.31 13.23
N LEU A 198 16.24 -6.11 12.24
CA LEU A 198 15.90 -7.53 12.10
C LEU A 198 17.09 -8.45 12.43
N GLY A 199 18.06 -7.98 13.23
CA GLY A 199 19.22 -8.78 13.61
C GLY A 199 20.13 -9.16 12.43
N ARG A 200 20.29 -8.24 11.46
CA ARG A 200 21.06 -8.43 10.22
C ARG A 200 20.52 -9.54 9.31
N ARG A 201 19.27 -9.93 9.46
CA ARG A 201 18.54 -10.79 8.51
C ARG A 201 17.77 -9.93 7.51
N SER A 202 17.47 -10.51 6.36
CA SER A 202 16.60 -9.89 5.35
C SER A 202 15.13 -10.13 5.69
N PRO A 203 14.21 -9.24 5.30
CA PRO A 203 12.78 -9.46 5.45
C PRO A 203 12.30 -10.80 4.87
N ALA A 204 12.81 -11.19 3.70
CA ALA A 204 12.48 -12.48 3.08
C ALA A 204 12.84 -13.70 3.94
N ASP A 205 13.85 -13.60 4.83
CA ASP A 205 14.22 -14.69 5.73
C ASP A 205 13.12 -15.00 6.77
N PHE A 206 12.21 -14.06 7.03
CA PHE A 206 11.06 -14.23 7.94
C PHE A 206 9.77 -14.62 7.20
N LEU A 207 9.75 -14.44 5.88
CA LEU A 207 8.59 -14.67 5.01
C LEU A 207 8.85 -15.87 4.07
N ARG A 208 9.40 -16.95 4.63
CA ARG A 208 9.71 -18.17 3.91
C ARG A 208 8.87 -19.32 4.43
N ALA A 209 8.50 -20.24 3.53
CA ALA A 209 7.93 -21.56 3.81
C ALA A 209 6.83 -21.59 4.89
N GLY A 210 5.58 -21.36 4.50
CA GLY A 210 4.42 -21.58 5.36
C GLY A 210 4.33 -20.65 6.58
N TRP A 211 4.97 -19.47 6.54
CA TRP A 211 4.91 -18.50 7.62
C TRP A 211 3.49 -18.04 7.91
N VAL A 212 3.25 -17.56 9.12
CA VAL A 212 1.94 -17.09 9.59
C VAL A 212 2.03 -15.58 9.84
N PRO A 213 1.13 -14.74 9.30
CA PRO A 213 1.19 -13.29 9.46
C PRO A 213 1.31 -12.79 10.90
N ASP A 214 0.61 -13.43 11.83
CA ASP A 214 0.61 -13.04 13.24
C ASP A 214 1.82 -13.54 14.04
N ALA A 215 2.70 -14.33 13.42
CA ALA A 215 3.93 -14.74 14.06
C ALA A 215 4.83 -13.52 14.32
N ALA A 216 5.64 -13.59 15.38
CA ALA A 216 6.47 -12.46 15.82
C ALA A 216 7.47 -11.97 14.75
N GLY A 217 7.94 -12.86 13.87
CA GLY A 217 8.85 -12.51 12.77
C GLY A 217 8.20 -11.60 11.73
N PRO A 218 7.15 -12.07 11.02
CA PRO A 218 6.38 -11.27 10.08
C PRO A 218 5.84 -9.95 10.67
N ARG A 219 5.27 -9.97 11.89
CA ARG A 219 4.83 -8.72 12.54
C ARG A 219 5.93 -7.68 12.69
N ARG A 220 7.15 -8.10 13.03
CA ARG A 220 8.32 -7.19 13.09
C ARG A 220 8.72 -6.65 11.72
N VAL A 221 8.56 -7.44 10.67
CA VAL A 221 8.83 -7.00 9.28
C VAL A 221 7.82 -5.93 8.86
N LEU A 222 6.53 -6.14 9.16
CA LEU A 222 5.47 -5.19 8.86
C LEU A 222 5.63 -3.89 9.64
N ALA A 223 5.91 -3.97 10.94
CA ALA A 223 6.18 -2.80 11.78
C ALA A 223 7.35 -1.97 11.23
N LEU A 224 8.44 -2.61 10.82
CA LEU A 224 9.59 -1.91 10.21
C LEU A 224 9.22 -1.14 8.93
N ALA A 225 8.33 -1.68 8.11
CA ALA A 225 7.85 -0.97 6.93
C ALA A 225 6.92 0.19 7.31
N ARG A 226 6.02 -0.03 8.27
CA ARG A 226 5.09 0.98 8.78
C ARG A 226 5.82 2.19 9.39
N ASP A 227 6.92 1.96 10.10
CA ASP A 227 7.75 3.03 10.68
C ASP A 227 8.31 4.00 9.63
N LEU A 228 8.48 3.56 8.37
CA LEU A 228 8.94 4.44 7.28
C LEU A 228 7.89 5.48 6.89
N VAL A 229 6.60 5.15 7.02
CA VAL A 229 5.49 6.09 6.76
C VAL A 229 5.45 7.17 7.85
N TYR A 230 5.74 6.81 9.09
CA TYR A 230 5.83 7.78 10.19
C TYR A 230 7.02 8.73 10.04
N ALA A 231 8.17 8.21 9.60
CA ALA A 231 9.39 9.01 9.43
C ALA A 231 9.30 10.01 8.25
N SER A 232 8.43 9.76 7.27
CA SER A 232 8.15 10.70 6.17
C SER A 232 7.02 11.69 6.46
N ALA A 233 6.19 11.41 7.48
CA ALA A 233 5.11 12.28 7.94
C ALA A 233 5.53 13.30 9.04
N THR A 234 6.76 13.19 9.55
CA THR A 234 7.39 14.12 10.51
C THR A 234 8.40 15.04 9.85
#